data_AF-A0A529XRP1-F1
#
_entry.id   AF-A0A529XRP1-F1
#
_cell.length_a   1.000
_cell.length_b   1.000
_cell.length_c   1.000
_cell.angle_alpha   90.00
_cell.angle_beta   90.00
_cell.angle_gamma   90.00
#
_symmetry.space_group_name_H-M   'P 1'
#
loop_
_entity.id
_entity.type
_entity.pdbx_description
1 polymer ?
#
loop_
_entity_poly.entity_id
_entity_poly.type
_entity_poly.pdbx_seq_one_letter_code
_entity_poly.pdbx_strand_id
1 'polypeptide(L)' 'YNRRVISAALASLRAIEKRLMVVQEDTKFEPLLAAIAGGLCTHLVIGAHMADRLLQYAEAATKKAS' A
#
# COMPACT_ATOMS: atom_id res chain seq x y z
N TYR A 1 -0.56 11.89 -13.37
CA TYR A 1 -1.90 12.45 -13.10
C TYR A 1 -2.79 12.12 -14.29
N ASN A 2 -3.83 11.29 -14.10
CA ASN A 2 -4.69 10.84 -15.19
C ASN A 2 -5.85 11.83 -15.38
N ARG A 3 -5.85 12.60 -16.49
CA ARG A 3 -6.88 13.61 -16.79
C ARG A 3 -8.23 13.03 -17.22
N ARG A 4 -8.35 11.70 -17.32
CA ARG A 4 -9.57 11.00 -17.75
C ARG A 4 -10.39 10.44 -16.56
N VAL A 5 -10.04 10.81 -15.33
CA VAL A 5 -10.64 10.24 -14.11
C VAL A 5 -11.12 11.36 -13.20
N ILE A 6 -12.40 11.30 -12.80
CA ILE A 6 -12.93 12.11 -11.70
C ILE A 6 -12.58 11.40 -10.40
N SER A 7 -11.58 11.91 -9.67
CA SER A 7 -11.10 11.32 -8.42
C SER A 7 -10.41 12.39 -7.56
N ALA A 8 -10.25 12.10 -6.27
CA ALA A 8 -9.38 12.90 -5.42
C ALA A 8 -7.92 12.80 -5.89
N ALA A 9 -7.19 13.91 -5.87
CA ALA A 9 -5.76 13.87 -6.12
C ALA A 9 -5.05 13.02 -5.05
N LEU A 10 -3.97 12.31 -5.41
CA LEU A 10 -3.21 11.50 -4.45
C LEU A 10 -2.68 12.33 -3.27
N ALA A 11 -2.34 13.61 -3.49
CA ALA A 11 -1.95 14.52 -2.42
C ALA A 11 -3.11 14.79 -1.44
N SER A 12 -4.33 14.96 -1.96
CA SER A 12 -5.54 15.11 -1.13
C SER A 12 -5.85 13.84 -0.35
N LEU A 13 -5.67 12.66 -0.97
CA LEU A 13 -5.83 11.38 -0.25
C LEU A 13 -4.88 11.31 0.95
N ARG A 14 -3.59 11.66 0.79
CA ARG A 14 -2.62 11.65 1.90
C ARG A 14 -2.97 12.60 3.05
N ALA A 15 -3.74 13.65 2.80
CA ALA A 15 -4.14 14.62 3.83
C ALA A 15 -5.24 14.09 4.77
N ILE A 16 -5.98 13.05 4.40
CA ILE A 16 -6.97 12.41 5.26
C ILE A 16 -6.23 11.71 6.39
N GLU A 17 -6.42 12.05 7.66
CA GLU A 17 -5.62 11.47 8.77
C GLU A 17 -5.73 9.94 8.86
N LYS A 18 -6.95 9.40 8.84
CA LYS A 18 -7.22 7.96 8.96
C LYS A 18 -7.66 7.38 7.61
N ARG A 19 -6.80 6.57 7.00
CA ARG A 19 -6.95 6.03 5.64
C ARG A 19 -6.91 4.52 5.70
N LEU A 20 -8.10 3.93 5.70
CA LEU A 20 -8.28 2.48 5.66
C LEU A 20 -8.15 1.99 4.22
N MET A 21 -7.32 0.96 4.04
CA MET A 21 -7.19 0.24 2.78
C MET A 21 -7.48 -1.24 3.02
N VAL A 22 -8.25 -1.84 2.12
CA VAL A 22 -8.58 -3.27 2.14
C VAL A 22 -8.07 -3.90 0.86
N VAL A 23 -7.25 -4.95 0.96
CA VAL A 23 -6.73 -5.70 -0.20
C VAL A 23 -6.89 -7.19 0.04
N GLN A 24 -7.54 -7.88 -0.90
CA GLN A 24 -7.84 -9.31 -0.76
C GLN A 24 -7.05 -10.19 -1.74
N GLU A 25 -6.96 -9.79 -3.01
CA GLU A 25 -6.38 -10.64 -4.05
C GLU A 25 -4.84 -10.64 -4.01
N ASP A 26 -4.22 -11.82 -4.03
CA ASP A 26 -2.76 -12.00 -4.04
C ASP A 26 -2.06 -11.33 -5.24
N THR A 27 -2.78 -11.20 -6.35
CA THR A 27 -2.35 -10.51 -7.57
C THR A 27 -2.12 -9.00 -7.35
N LYS A 28 -2.62 -8.44 -6.25
CA LYS A 28 -2.48 -7.02 -5.90
C LYS A 28 -1.28 -6.73 -4.99
N PHE A 29 -0.37 -7.69 -4.78
CA PHE A 29 0.78 -7.49 -3.90
C PHE A 29 1.68 -6.33 -4.35
N GLU A 30 2.08 -6.27 -5.62
CA GLU A 30 2.91 -5.18 -6.14
C GLU A 30 2.21 -3.80 -6.08
N PRO A 31 0.93 -3.67 -6.51
CA PRO A 31 0.16 -2.45 -6.27
C PRO A 31 0.09 -2.04 -4.79
N LEU A 32 -0.05 -2.99 -3.86
CA LEU A 32 -0.08 -2.72 -2.43
C LEU A 32 1.27 -2.17 -1.93
N LEU A 33 2.39 -2.75 -2.36
CA LEU A 33 3.72 -2.23 -2.04
C LEU A 33 3.88 -0.78 -2.51
N ALA A 34 3.45 -0.47 -3.74
CA ALA A 34 3.49 0.89 -4.27
C ALA A 34 2.60 1.85 -3.48
N ALA A 35 1.41 1.41 -3.04
CA ALA A 35 0.52 2.22 -2.22
C ALA A 35 1.09 2.52 -0.83
N ILE A 36 1.73 1.54 -0.20
CA ILE A 36 2.44 1.70 1.08
C ILE A 36 3.61 2.67 0.92
N ALA A 37 4.47 2.46 -0.07
CA ALA A 37 5.59 3.36 -0.38
C ALA A 37 5.12 4.80 -0.70
N GLY A 38 3.95 4.93 -1.32
CA GLY A 38 3.31 6.22 -1.61
C GLY A 38 2.58 6.87 -0.42
N GLY A 39 2.58 6.24 0.77
CA GLY A 39 1.93 6.76 1.98
C GLY A 39 0.40 6.84 1.88
N LEU A 40 -0.22 6.04 1.02
CA LEU A 40 -1.65 6.14 0.69
C LEU A 40 -2.57 5.51 1.73
N CYS A 41 -2.05 4.66 2.63
CA CYS A 41 -2.81 4.05 3.72
C CYS A 41 -2.13 4.29 5.08
N THR A 42 -2.94 4.39 6.14
CA THR A 42 -2.47 4.33 7.54
C THR A 42 -3.00 3.12 8.29
N HIS A 43 -4.10 2.54 7.81
CA HIS A 43 -4.72 1.35 8.38
C HIS A 43 -4.92 0.35 7.24
N LEU A 44 -4.48 -0.89 7.43
CA LEU A 44 -4.47 -1.91 6.39
C LEU A 44 -5.20 -3.17 6.87
N VAL A 45 -6.15 -3.66 6.06
CA VAL A 45 -6.85 -4.92 6.26
C VAL A 45 -6.54 -5.83 5.08
N ILE A 46 -5.89 -6.94 5.36
CA ILE A 46 -5.42 -7.92 4.37
C ILE A 46 -5.56 -9.33 4.95
N GLY A 47 -5.53 -10.33 4.07
CA GLY A 47 -5.46 -11.74 4.48
C GLY A 47 -4.09 -12.12 5.06
N ALA A 48 -4.05 -13.19 5.86
CA ALA A 48 -2.83 -13.67 6.52
C ALA A 48 -1.67 -13.92 5.54
N HIS A 49 -1.94 -14.60 4.42
CA HIS A 49 -0.93 -14.88 3.40
C HIS A 49 -0.28 -13.60 2.83
N MET A 50 -1.09 -12.56 2.58
CA MET A 50 -0.60 -11.27 2.12
C MET A 50 0.27 -10.58 3.18
N ALA A 51 -0.10 -10.71 4.47
CA ALA A 51 0.67 -10.17 5.59
C ALA A 51 2.03 -10.86 5.70
N ASP A 52 2.09 -12.19 5.57
CA ASP A 52 3.34 -12.95 5.58
C ASP A 52 4.28 -12.49 4.45
N ARG A 53 3.74 -12.29 3.24
CA ARG A 53 4.51 -11.78 2.10
C ARG A 53 5.06 -10.37 2.35
N LEU A 54 4.28 -9.49 3.00
CA LEU A 54 4.74 -8.15 3.36
C LEU A 54 5.90 -8.20 4.37
N LEU A 55 5.80 -9.08 5.38
CA LEU A 55 6.86 -9.25 6.38
C LEU A 55 8.16 -9.75 5.72
N GLN A 56 8.07 -10.79 4.87
CA GLN A 56 9.23 -11.31 4.13
C GLN A 56 9.87 -10.24 3.24
N TYR A 57 9.06 -9.44 2.55
CA TYR A 57 9.54 -8.33 1.74
C TYR A 57 10.28 -7.29 2.58
N ALA A 58 9.71 -6.89 3.73
CA ALA A 58 10.31 -5.91 4.63
C ALA A 58 11.63 -6.40 5.25
N GLU A 59 11.72 -7.68 5.63
CA GLU A 59 12.96 -8.28 6.11
C GLU A 59 14.06 -8.26 5.05
N ALA A 60 13.72 -8.65 3.81
CA ALA A 60 14.67 -8.63 2.69
C ALA A 60 15.14 -7.21 2.37
N ALA A 61 14.24 -6.22 2.40
CA ALA A 61 14.57 -4.81 2.19
C ALA A 61 15.50 -4.27 3.29
N THR A 62 15.27 -4.65 4.55
CA THR A 62 16.10 -4.25 5.69
C THR A 62 17.51 -4.80 5.58
N LYS A 63 17.66 -6.09 5.23
CA LYS A 63 18.98 -6.73 5.03
C LYS A 63 19.79 -6.08 3.91
N LYS A 64 19.14 -5.60 2.85
CA LYS A 64 19.82 -4.90 1.74
C LYS A 64 20.33 -3.51 2.12
N ALA A 65 19.71 -2.88 3.12
CA ALA A 65 20.06 -1.53 3.57
C ALA A 65 21.14 -1.53 4.68
N SER A 66 21.49 -2.71 5.20
CA SER A 66 22.54 -2.93 6.22
C SER A 66 23.89 -3.19 5.56
#